data_AF-Q5SHE2-F1
#
_entry.id   AF-Q5SHE2-F1
#
_cell.length_a   1.000
_cell.length_b   1.000
_cell.length_c   1.000
_cell.angle_alpha   90.00
_cell.angle_beta   90.00
_cell.angle_gamma   90.00
#
_symmetry.space_group_name_H-M   'P 1'
#
loop_
_entity.id
_entity.type
_entity.pdbx_description
1 polymer ?
#
loop_
_entity_poly.entity_id
_entity_poly.type
_entity_poly.pdbx_seq_one_letter_code
_entity_poly.pdbx_strand_id
1 'polypeptide(L)'
;MRVAIALAKDDATRVYPGPFGHAPRYAIYEAGPSGELVLLEIRENPYAKAHGEEKHAKMRELLRDVDLKVGARFGHKGSLGAFPLADRVEVGPVSLEEALARLKERSSA
;
A
#
# COMPACT_ATOMS: atom_id res chain seq x y z
N MET A 1 7.79 8.18 8.84
CA MET A 1 7.46 6.80 8.40
C MET A 1 6.94 6.87 6.97
N ARG A 2 7.37 6.00 6.06
CA ARG A 2 6.87 5.95 4.67
C ARG A 2 5.69 4.99 4.54
N VAL A 3 4.63 5.45 3.90
CA VAL A 3 3.38 4.72 3.70
C VAL A 3 3.10 4.57 2.21
N ALA A 4 2.89 3.35 1.73
CA ALA A 4 2.47 3.09 0.35
C ALA A 4 0.99 2.75 0.29
N ILE A 5 0.21 3.56 -0.43
CA ILE A 5 -1.22 3.29 -0.69
C ILE A 5 -1.38 2.78 -2.12
N ALA A 6 -1.94 1.58 -2.27
CA ALA A 6 -2.24 0.98 -3.57
C ALA A 6 -3.36 1.74 -4.29
N LEU A 7 -3.07 2.30 -5.48
CA LEU A 7 -4.05 3.09 -6.24
C LEU A 7 -4.70 2.30 -7.38
N ALA A 8 -5.96 2.61 -7.68
CA ALA A 8 -6.62 2.03 -8.84
C ALA A 8 -6.02 2.49 -10.17
N LYS A 9 -6.18 1.64 -11.20
CA LYS A 9 -5.62 1.88 -12.53
C LYS A 9 -6.25 3.10 -13.20
N ASP A 10 -7.58 3.10 -13.23
CA ASP A 10 -8.35 4.09 -13.98
C ASP A 10 -8.77 5.29 -13.10
N ASP A 11 -8.52 5.22 -11.80
CA ASP A 11 -8.86 6.27 -10.84
C ASP A 11 -7.80 6.37 -9.72
N ALA A 12 -6.93 7.37 -9.79
CA ALA A 12 -5.88 7.60 -8.79
C ALA A 12 -6.45 8.11 -7.45
N THR A 13 -7.72 8.47 -7.39
CA THR A 13 -8.39 8.94 -6.16
C THR A 13 -8.99 7.80 -5.35
N ARG A 14 -8.74 6.54 -5.74
CA ARG A 14 -9.30 5.35 -5.08
C ARG A 14 -8.25 4.31 -4.78
N VAL A 15 -8.47 3.59 -3.68
CA VAL A 15 -7.66 2.43 -3.31
C VAL A 15 -7.95 1.28 -4.30
N TYR A 16 -6.89 0.64 -4.78
CA TYR A 16 -7.00 -0.50 -5.68
C TYR A 16 -7.83 -1.62 -5.03
N PRO A 17 -8.93 -2.09 -5.66
CA PRO A 17 -9.85 -3.04 -5.04
C PRO A 17 -9.32 -4.48 -4.96
N GLY A 18 -8.28 -4.79 -5.73
CA GLY A 18 -7.67 -6.12 -5.78
C GLY A 18 -6.57 -6.32 -4.74
N PRO A 19 -5.87 -7.47 -4.79
CA PRO A 19 -4.74 -7.73 -3.90
C PRO A 19 -3.63 -6.69 -4.09
N PHE A 20 -3.10 -6.16 -3.00
CA PHE A 20 -2.10 -5.08 -2.98
C PHE A 20 -0.94 -5.25 -3.99
N GLY A 21 -0.38 -6.46 -4.11
CA GLY A 21 0.73 -6.75 -5.04
C GLY A 21 0.36 -6.74 -6.53
N HIS A 22 -0.91 -6.58 -6.86
CA HIS A 22 -1.41 -6.42 -8.24
C HIS A 22 -1.83 -4.98 -8.54
N ALA A 23 -1.74 -4.07 -7.57
CA ALA A 23 -1.98 -2.66 -7.82
C ALA A 23 -0.98 -2.14 -8.86
N PRO A 24 -1.43 -1.36 -9.86
CA PRO A 24 -0.56 -0.87 -10.93
C PRO A 24 0.44 0.19 -10.45
N ARG A 25 0.14 0.88 -9.34
CA ARG A 25 0.96 1.94 -8.78
C ARG A 25 0.65 2.15 -7.30
N TYR A 26 1.58 2.81 -6.62
CA TYR A 26 1.51 3.13 -5.20
C TYR A 26 1.75 4.63 -5.00
N ALA A 27 0.87 5.28 -4.25
CA ALA A 27 1.16 6.61 -3.72
C ALA A 27 2.00 6.48 -2.46
N ILE A 28 3.20 7.04 -2.47
CA ILE A 28 4.14 6.99 -1.35
C ILE A 28 4.02 8.29 -0.57
N TYR A 29 3.63 8.18 0.70
CA TYR A 29 3.49 9.29 1.62
C TYR A 29 4.57 9.24 2.70
N GLU A 30 4.96 10.40 3.19
CA GLU A 30 5.69 10.55 4.45
C GLU A 30 4.72 10.95 5.55
N ALA A 31 4.64 10.12 6.59
CA ALA A 31 3.95 10.44 7.82
C ALA A 31 4.88 11.22 8.75
N GLY A 32 4.51 12.48 9.00
CA GLY A 32 5.17 13.38 9.96
C GLY A 32 4.76 13.11 11.42
N PRO A 33 5.44 13.75 12.39
CA PRO A 33 5.23 13.50 13.82
C PRO A 33 3.84 13.91 14.34
N SER A 34 3.13 14.77 13.62
CA SER A 34 1.76 15.23 13.92
C SER A 34 0.67 14.39 13.25
N GLY A 35 1.03 13.29 12.57
CA GLY A 35 0.10 12.47 11.79
C GLY A 35 -0.28 13.07 10.42
N GLU A 36 0.41 14.13 10.01
CA GLU A 36 0.29 14.68 8.65
C GLU A 36 0.92 13.73 7.63
N LEU A 37 0.20 13.46 6.53
CA LEU A 37 0.66 12.60 5.43
C LEU A 37 0.95 13.46 4.20
N VAL A 38 2.22 13.56 3.84
CA VAL A 38 2.68 14.34 2.67
C VAL A 38 3.01 13.38 1.53
N LEU A 39 2.38 13.58 0.36
CA LEU A 39 2.68 12.77 -0.82
C LEU A 39 4.09 13.07 -1.33
N LEU A 40 4.94 12.05 -1.41
CA LEU A 40 6.31 12.15 -1.93
C LEU A 40 6.37 11.83 -3.43
N GLU A 41 5.79 10.70 -3.83
CA GLU A 41 5.85 10.22 -5.21
C GLU A 41 4.71 9.24 -5.53
N ILE A 42 4.46 9.05 -6.83
CA ILE A 42 3.68 7.92 -7.34
C ILE A 42 4.65 6.93 -7.97
N ARG A 43 4.73 5.73 -7.39
CA ARG A 43 5.64 4.67 -7.82
C ARG A 43 4.88 3.62 -8.65
N GLU A 44 5.33 3.35 -9.87
CA GLU A 44 4.74 2.32 -10.72
C GLU A 44 5.12 0.90 -10.27
N ASN A 45 4.23 -0.06 -10.51
CA ASN A 45 4.45 -1.46 -10.24
C ASN A 45 4.63 -2.27 -11.54
N PRO A 46 5.87 -2.51 -12.00
CA PRO A 46 6.13 -3.32 -13.19
C PRO A 46 5.71 -4.80 -13.00
N TYR A 47 5.46 -5.23 -11.76
CA TYR A 47 5.14 -6.61 -11.40
C TYR A 47 3.65 -6.84 -11.14
N ALA A 48 2.78 -5.87 -11.48
CA ALA A 48 1.34 -5.96 -11.25
C ALA A 48 0.69 -7.20 -11.90
N LYS A 49 1.24 -7.66 -13.04
CA LYS A 49 0.78 -8.87 -13.77
C LYS A 49 1.58 -10.13 -13.44
N ALA A 50 2.63 -10.03 -12.62
CA ALA A 50 3.47 -11.17 -12.25
C ALA A 50 2.77 -12.05 -11.19
N HIS A 51 3.26 -13.28 -11.03
CA HIS A 51 2.81 -14.29 -10.06
C HIS A 51 4.01 -15.07 -9.50
N GLY A 52 3.82 -15.78 -8.37
CA GLY A 52 4.83 -16.68 -7.78
C GLY A 52 5.80 -16.03 -6.78
N GLU A 53 6.73 -16.82 -6.24
CA GLU A 53 7.67 -16.38 -5.18
C GLU A 53 8.65 -15.30 -5.64
N GLU A 54 9.08 -15.36 -6.90
CA GLU A 54 9.97 -14.35 -7.48
C GLU A 54 9.32 -12.95 -7.45
N LYS A 55 8.00 -12.88 -7.67
CA LYS A 55 7.24 -11.64 -7.51
C LYS A 55 7.34 -11.13 -6.08
N HIS A 56 7.21 -11.99 -5.07
CA HIS A 56 7.27 -11.55 -3.68
C HIS A 56 8.64 -10.93 -3.35
N ALA A 57 9.74 -11.50 -3.85
CA ALA A 57 11.06 -10.90 -3.72
C ALA A 57 11.15 -9.53 -4.41
N LYS A 58 10.69 -9.42 -5.65
CA LYS A 58 10.66 -8.16 -6.41
C LYS A 58 9.78 -7.07 -5.77
N MET A 59 8.64 -7.46 -5.19
CA MET A 59 7.76 -6.56 -4.45
C MET A 59 8.38 -6.08 -3.14
N ARG A 60 9.12 -6.94 -2.43
CA ARG A 60 9.89 -6.54 -1.24
C ARG A 60 10.94 -5.50 -1.61
N GLU A 61 11.66 -5.71 -2.71
CA GLU A 61 12.68 -4.76 -3.16
C GLU A 61 12.08 -3.44 -3.64
N LEU A 62 10.97 -3.48 -4.39
CA LEU A 62 10.26 -2.28 -4.88
C LEU A 62 9.80 -1.35 -3.76
N LEU A 63 9.42 -1.91 -2.60
CA LEU A 63 8.86 -1.19 -1.46
C LEU A 63 9.72 -1.39 -0.20
N ARG A 64 11.04 -1.58 -0.38
CA ARG A 64 11.99 -1.83 0.71
C ARG A 64 12.14 -0.64 1.65
N ASP A 65 11.93 0.58 1.13
CA ASP A 65 12.01 1.85 1.84
C ASP A 65 10.66 2.28 2.45
N VAL A 66 9.61 1.49 2.25
CA VAL A 66 8.28 1.75 2.78
C VAL A 66 8.12 0.99 4.08
N ASP A 67 7.63 1.65 5.11
CA ASP A 67 7.35 1.01 6.40
C ASP A 67 5.96 0.34 6.38
N LEU A 68 4.94 1.07 5.91
CA LEU A 68 3.54 0.63 5.98
C LEU A 68 2.89 0.50 4.60
N LYS A 69 2.25 -0.64 4.32
CA LYS A 69 1.56 -0.91 3.06
C LYS A 69 0.06 -0.91 3.28
N VAL A 70 -0.66 -0.09 2.52
CA VAL A 70 -2.09 0.14 2.66
C VAL A 70 -2.80 -0.25 1.37
N GLY A 71 -3.78 -1.13 1.46
CA GLY A 71 -4.54 -1.58 0.31
C GLY A 71 -5.96 -2.00 0.68
N ALA A 72 -6.78 -2.29 -0.33
CA ALA A 72 -8.12 -2.80 -0.08
C ALA A 72 -8.07 -4.20 0.54
N ARG A 73 -7.13 -5.02 0.06
CA ARG A 73 -6.93 -6.40 0.50
C ARG A 73 -5.50 -6.88 0.25
N PHE A 74 -5.02 -7.81 1.04
CA PHE A 74 -3.78 -8.55 0.79
C PHE A 74 -4.08 -10.00 0.38
N GLY A 75 -3.23 -10.56 -0.50
CA GLY A 75 -3.31 -11.97 -0.92
C GLY A 75 -3.02 -12.96 0.23
N HIS A 76 -3.30 -14.25 -0.02
CA HIS A 76 -3.30 -15.39 0.92
C HIS A 76 -2.96 -15.07 2.39
N LYS A 77 -3.99 -15.19 3.23
CA LYS A 77 -3.94 -15.07 4.70
C LYS A 77 -2.88 -16.02 5.27
N GLY A 78 -1.69 -15.51 5.57
CA GLY A 78 -0.58 -16.27 6.16
C GLY A 78 0.80 -15.63 5.96
N SER A 79 1.82 -16.27 6.52
CA SER A 79 3.25 -15.92 6.50
C SER A 79 3.92 -16.00 5.11
N LEU A 80 3.17 -16.34 4.06
CA LEU A 80 3.69 -16.60 2.70
C LEU A 80 3.57 -15.42 1.72
N GLY A 81 3.02 -14.29 2.14
CA GLY A 81 2.95 -13.09 1.32
C GLY A 81 4.23 -12.23 1.38
N ALA A 82 4.40 -11.31 0.44
CA ALA A 82 5.62 -10.48 0.33
C ALA A 82 5.94 -9.63 1.58
N PHE A 83 4.95 -9.23 2.37
CA PHE A 83 5.15 -8.31 3.51
C PHE A 83 4.74 -8.93 4.86
N PRO A 84 5.32 -8.58 6.01
CA PRO A 84 4.82 -9.01 7.32
C PRO A 84 3.39 -8.51 7.60
N LEU A 85 2.64 -9.16 8.50
CA LEU A 85 1.29 -8.70 8.90
C LEU A 85 1.32 -7.36 9.64
N ALA A 86 2.37 -7.10 10.42
CA ALA A 86 2.56 -5.85 11.14
C ALA A 86 2.70 -4.62 10.21
N ASP A 87 3.14 -4.85 8.96
CA ASP A 87 3.50 -3.80 8.01
C ASP A 87 2.37 -3.56 6.98
N ARG A 88 1.16 -4.05 7.27
CA ARG A 88 0.01 -4.02 6.34
C ARG A 88 -1.23 -3.43 7.03
N VAL A 89 -2.01 -2.67 6.27
CA VAL A 89 -3.34 -2.19 6.68
C VAL A 89 -4.35 -2.41 5.56
N GLU A 90 -5.44 -3.09 5.87
CA GLU A 90 -6.58 -3.29 4.96
C GLU A 90 -7.65 -2.23 5.23
N VAL A 91 -7.91 -1.37 4.25
CA VAL A 91 -8.91 -0.28 4.35
C VAL A 91 -10.14 -0.50 3.45
N GLY A 92 -10.14 -1.55 2.64
CA GLY A 92 -11.17 -1.79 1.61
C GLY A 92 -11.01 -0.89 0.37
N PRO A 93 -11.89 -1.05 -0.64
CA PRO A 93 -11.84 -0.31 -1.91
C PRO A 93 -12.46 1.11 -1.79
N VAL A 94 -11.98 1.87 -0.82
CA VAL A 94 -12.46 3.21 -0.46
C VAL A 94 -11.80 4.31 -1.29
N SER A 95 -12.25 5.55 -1.12
CA SER A 95 -11.53 6.71 -1.67
C SER A 95 -10.17 6.87 -1.00
N LEU A 96 -9.24 7.50 -1.70
CA LEU A 96 -7.92 7.84 -1.18
C LEU A 96 -8.03 8.76 0.05
N GLU A 97 -8.94 9.72 0.00
CA GLU A 97 -9.23 10.62 1.13
C GLU A 97 -9.68 9.85 2.37
N GLU A 98 -10.60 8.89 2.22
CA GLU A 98 -11.08 8.06 3.33
C GLU A 98 -9.97 7.16 3.88
N ALA A 99 -9.13 6.59 3.01
CA ALA A 99 -7.97 5.81 3.44
C ALA A 99 -7.00 6.66 4.27
N LEU A 100 -6.71 7.89 3.85
CA LEU A 100 -5.85 8.83 4.58
C LEU A 100 -6.48 9.21 5.94
N ALA A 101 -7.78 9.47 5.99
CA ALA A 101 -8.50 9.77 7.23
C ALA A 101 -8.35 8.64 8.26
N ARG A 102 -8.59 7.39 7.86
CA ARG A 102 -8.44 6.21 8.73
C ARG A 102 -7.02 6.02 9.25
N LEU A 103 -6.01 6.32 8.43
CA LEU A 103 -4.60 6.25 8.85
C LEU A 103 -4.26 7.32 9.89
N LYS A 104 -4.84 8.51 9.77
CA LYS A 104 -4.68 9.60 10.74
C LYS A 104 -5.30 9.25 12.09
N GLU A 105 -6.50 8.65 12.10
CA GLU A 105 -7.16 8.19 13.33
C GLU A 105 -6.32 7.11 14.03
N ARG A 106 -5.79 6.14 13.27
CA ARG A 106 -4.92 5.08 13.82
C ARG A 106 -3.62 5.62 14.42
N SER A 107 -3.10 6.73 13.92
CA SER A 107 -1.84 7.31 14.42
C SER A 107 -2.04 8.18 15.66
N SER A 108 -3.29 8.56 15.97
CA SER A 108 -3.65 9.38 17.13
C SER A 108 -4.10 8.56 18.35
N ALA A 109 -4.22 7.23 18.19
CA ALA A 109 -4.65 6.29 19.22
C ALA A 109 -3.45 5.54 19.81
#